data_AF-A0A090X2W3-F1
#
_entry.id   AF-A0A090X2W3-F1
#
_cell.length_a   1.000
_cell.length_b   1.000
_cell.length_c   1.000
_cell.angle_alpha   90.00
_cell.angle_beta   90.00
_cell.angle_gamma   90.00
#
_symmetry.space_group_name_H-M   'P 1'
#
loop_
_entity.id
_entity.type
_entity.pdbx_description
1 polymer ?
#
loop_
_entity_poly.entity_id
_entity_poly.type
_entity_poly.pdbx_seq_one_letter_code
_entity_poly.pdbx_strand_id
1 'polypeptide(L)'
;MEMILSKREAVSKRYEELLSNVKITFIKWRKGATRNYSYFPVLFPSHQIMTQVKEALEKNKIFPRRYFYPSLNKLPYLDHLVTMPVAEDIADRILCLPLSHNISGFDVDRIIEIIIKEML
;
A
#
# COMPACT_ATOMS: atom_id res chain seq x y z
N MET A 1 -9.04 -20.33 -10.96
CA MET A 1 -8.37 -19.98 -9.70
C MET A 1 -6.89 -19.66 -9.92
N GLU A 2 -6.13 -20.55 -10.57
CA GLU A 2 -4.68 -20.37 -10.83
C GLU A 2 -4.33 -19.13 -11.65
N MET A 3 -5.08 -18.84 -12.73
CA MET A 3 -4.87 -17.63 -13.54
C MET A 3 -5.05 -16.33 -12.72
N ILE A 4 -5.99 -16.29 -11.79
CA ILE A 4 -6.24 -15.11 -10.95
C ILE A 4 -5.04 -14.87 -10.02
N LEU A 5 -4.54 -15.94 -9.42
CA LEU A 5 -3.39 -15.88 -8.52
C LEU A 5 -2.12 -15.46 -9.27
N SER A 6 -1.86 -16.08 -10.43
CA SER A 6 -0.70 -15.76 -11.28
C SER A 6 -0.71 -14.31 -11.76
N LYS A 7 -1.87 -13.76 -12.16
CA LYS A 7 -1.97 -12.35 -12.56
C LYS A 7 -1.69 -11.39 -11.39
N ARG A 8 -2.24 -11.68 -10.21
CA ARG A 8 -2.00 -10.88 -9.00
C ARG A 8 -0.54 -10.95 -8.54
N GLU A 9 0.09 -12.11 -8.67
CA GLU A 9 1.51 -12.32 -8.44
C GLU A 9 2.36 -11.45 -9.37
N ALA A 10 2.08 -11.49 -10.68
CA ALA A 10 2.80 -10.70 -11.67
C ALA A 10 2.74 -9.19 -11.37
N VAL A 11 1.55 -8.68 -11.02
CA VAL A 11 1.36 -7.28 -10.61
C VAL A 11 2.15 -6.96 -9.33
N SER A 12 2.12 -7.85 -8.34
CA SER A 12 2.86 -7.65 -7.07
C SER A 12 4.36 -7.60 -7.30
N LYS A 13 4.90 -8.52 -8.12
CA LYS A 13 6.32 -8.56 -8.48
C LYS A 13 6.74 -7.30 -9.23
N ARG A 14 5.88 -6.80 -10.13
CA ARG A 14 6.13 -5.56 -10.86
C ARG A 14 6.24 -4.34 -9.94
N TYR A 15 5.35 -4.21 -8.94
CA TYR A 15 5.48 -3.18 -7.92
C TYR A 15 6.77 -3.33 -7.11
N GLU A 16 7.11 -4.55 -6.68
CA GLU A 16 8.34 -4.82 -5.91
C GLU A 16 9.60 -4.46 -6.69
N GLU A 17 9.64 -4.81 -7.97
CA GLU A 17 10.77 -4.55 -8.87
C GLU A 17 10.94 -3.05 -9.12
N LEU A 18 9.89 -2.37 -9.59
CA LEU A 18 10.01 -0.99 -10.06
C LEU A 18 10.02 0.04 -8.92
N LEU A 19 9.49 -0.30 -7.75
CA LEU A 19 9.56 0.56 -6.56
C LEU A 19 10.73 0.19 -5.63
N SER A 20 11.59 -0.76 -5.99
CA SER A 20 12.71 -1.23 -5.16
C SER A 20 13.70 -0.12 -4.77
N ASN A 21 13.88 0.88 -5.63
CA ASN A 21 14.78 2.02 -5.41
C ASN A 21 14.08 3.26 -4.83
N VAL A 22 12.77 3.17 -4.59
CA VAL A 22 11.99 4.25 -3.98
C VAL A 22 12.06 4.10 -2.46
N LYS A 23 12.08 5.20 -1.71
CA LYS A 23 12.13 5.21 -0.24
C LYS A 23 10.78 4.80 0.40
N ILE A 24 10.26 3.63 0.01
CA ILE A 24 9.11 2.97 0.61
C ILE A 24 9.55 1.65 1.24
N THR A 25 8.79 1.17 2.22
CA THR A 25 9.04 -0.13 2.86
C THR A 25 7.94 -1.12 2.48
N PHE A 26 8.34 -2.27 1.95
CA PHE A 26 7.45 -3.40 1.71
C PHE A 26 7.23 -4.19 3.00
N ILE A 27 6.10 -4.91 3.08
CA ILE A 27 5.85 -5.81 4.22
C ILE A 27 6.85 -6.97 4.22
N LYS A 28 7.48 -7.19 5.38
CA LYS A 28 8.33 -8.35 5.63
C LYS A 28 7.49 -9.60 5.86
N TRP A 29 7.71 -10.62 5.05
CA TRP A 29 7.05 -11.91 5.19
C TRP A 29 7.74 -12.78 6.25
N ARG A 30 6.95 -13.53 7.02
CA ARG A 30 7.47 -14.53 7.97
C ARG A 30 7.96 -15.75 7.20
N LYS A 31 8.97 -16.45 7.75
CA LYS A 31 9.46 -17.72 7.19
C LYS A 31 8.31 -18.73 7.10
N GLY A 32 8.15 -19.35 5.93
CA GLY A 32 7.09 -20.33 5.66
C GLY A 32 5.72 -19.72 5.30
N ALA A 33 5.60 -18.39 5.24
CA ALA A 33 4.36 -17.75 4.77
C ALA A 33 4.19 -17.91 3.25
N THR A 34 2.95 -18.15 2.82
CA THR A 34 2.55 -18.13 1.41
C THR A 34 1.81 -16.82 1.09
N ARG A 35 1.78 -16.44 -0.20
CA ARG A 35 1.13 -15.21 -0.67
C ARG A 35 -0.06 -15.56 -1.53
N ASN A 36 -1.23 -15.04 -1.16
CA ASN A 36 -2.42 -15.08 -2.02
C ASN A 36 -2.57 -13.80 -2.87
N TYR A 37 -1.64 -12.84 -2.71
CA TYR A 37 -1.60 -11.56 -3.42
C TYR A 37 -2.95 -10.83 -3.40
N SER A 38 -3.59 -10.75 -2.24
CA SER A 38 -4.94 -10.15 -2.10
C SER A 38 -4.93 -8.62 -2.12
N TYR A 39 -3.85 -8.00 -1.65
CA TYR A 39 -3.62 -6.55 -1.64
C TYR A 39 -2.12 -6.26 -1.64
N PHE A 40 -1.74 -5.02 -1.98
CA PHE A 40 -0.34 -4.59 -2.03
C PHE A 40 -0.10 -3.38 -1.12
N PRO A 41 0.19 -3.60 0.17
CA PRO A 41 0.47 -2.54 1.13
C PRO A 41 1.93 -2.06 1.02
N VAL A 42 2.10 -0.74 1.04
CA VAL A 42 3.40 -0.06 1.08
C VAL A 42 3.41 0.96 2.21
N LEU A 43 4.55 1.08 2.86
CA LEU A 43 4.74 1.99 3.98
C LEU A 43 5.63 3.16 3.56
N PHE A 44 5.10 4.37 3.66
CA PHE A 44 5.80 5.60 3.31
C PHE A 44 6.68 6.09 4.47
N PRO A 45 7.67 6.96 4.19
CA PRO A 45 8.59 7.46 5.21
C PRO A 45 7.91 8.42 6.21
N SER A 46 6.78 9.03 5.85
CA SER A 46 6.00 9.89 6.73
C SER A 46 4.52 9.96 6.31
N HIS A 47 3.67 10.44 7.22
CA HIS A 47 2.25 10.71 6.93
C HIS A 47 2.06 11.76 5.83
N GLN A 48 2.91 12.79 5.81
CA GLN A 48 2.86 13.86 4.82
C GLN A 48 3.10 13.33 3.40
N ILE A 49 4.15 12.52 3.23
CA ILE A 49 4.49 11.92 1.93
C ILE A 49 3.41 10.91 1.51
N MET A 50 2.91 10.09 2.42
CA MET A 50 1.78 9.20 2.14
C MET A 50 0.56 9.98 1.64
N THR A 51 0.23 11.09 2.29
CA THR A 51 -0.92 11.95 1.94
C THR A 51 -0.73 12.57 0.57
N GLN A 52 0.45 13.14 0.29
CA GLN A 52 0.80 13.71 -1.02
C GLN A 52 0.63 12.67 -2.15
N VAL A 53 1.21 11.48 -1.98
CA VAL A 53 1.09 10.39 -2.97
C VAL A 53 -0.36 9.95 -3.15
N LYS A 54 -1.11 9.78 -2.06
CA LYS A 54 -2.53 9.43 -2.11
C LYS A 54 -3.32 10.47 -2.91
N GLU A 55 -3.15 11.75 -2.63
CA GLU A 55 -3.82 12.83 -3.34
C GLU A 55 -3.45 12.87 -4.82
N ALA A 56 -2.17 12.66 -5.17
CA ALA A 56 -1.71 12.61 -6.55
C ALA A 56 -2.33 11.43 -7.33
N LEU A 57 -2.46 10.27 -6.70
CA LEU A 57 -3.17 9.11 -7.25
C LEU A 57 -4.66 9.44 -7.44
N GLU A 58 -5.32 10.03 -6.45
CA GLU A 58 -6.75 10.36 -6.51
C GLU A 58 -7.06 11.41 -7.58
N LYS A 59 -6.22 12.43 -7.74
CA LYS A 59 -6.29 13.40 -8.86
C LYS A 59 -6.23 12.72 -10.23
N ASN A 60 -5.56 11.56 -10.30
CA ASN A 60 -5.45 10.73 -11.50
C ASN A 60 -6.56 9.66 -11.62
N LYS A 61 -7.60 9.73 -10.78
CA LYS A 61 -8.70 8.76 -10.68
C LYS A 61 -8.26 7.36 -10.25
N ILE A 62 -7.18 7.29 -9.47
CA ILE A 62 -6.65 6.07 -8.87
C ILE A 62 -6.90 6.15 -7.37
N PHE A 63 -7.66 5.21 -6.82
CA PHE A 63 -8.13 5.27 -5.44
C PHE A 63 -7.49 4.18 -4.59
N PRO A 64 -6.30 4.43 -4.01
CA PRO A 64 -5.67 3.50 -3.08
C PRO A 64 -6.44 3.45 -1.75
N ARG A 65 -6.24 2.38 -0.98
CA ARG A 65 -6.98 2.15 0.27
C ARG A 65 -6.10 2.28 1.50
N ARG A 66 -6.69 2.68 2.62
CA ARG A 66 -6.00 2.84 3.92
C ARG A 66 -6.35 1.69 4.85
N TYR A 67 -5.69 0.54 4.66
CA TYR A 67 -5.91 -0.65 5.50
C TYR A 67 -4.76 -0.83 6.51
N PHE A 68 -4.98 -0.69 7.82
CA PHE A 68 -6.19 -0.16 8.47
C PHE A 68 -5.90 1.20 9.08
N TYR A 69 -6.79 2.15 8.82
CA TYR A 69 -6.75 3.51 9.34
C TYR A 69 -8.18 3.95 9.73
N PRO A 70 -8.37 4.62 10.88
CA PRO A 70 -7.37 4.84 11.92
C PRO A 70 -6.94 3.52 12.58
N SER A 71 -5.83 3.55 13.33
CA SER A 71 -5.46 2.40 14.18
C SER A 71 -6.61 2.08 15.15
N LEU A 72 -6.85 0.80 15.42
CA LEU A 72 -8.04 0.36 16.18
C LEU A 72 -8.14 1.02 17.56
N ASN A 73 -7.00 1.28 18.21
CA ASN A 73 -6.92 1.94 19.52
C ASN A 73 -7.29 3.44 19.50
N LYS A 74 -7.55 4.03 18.33
CA LYS A 74 -7.99 5.43 18.14
C LYS A 74 -9.45 5.56 17.74
N LEU A 75 -10.23 4.47 17.75
CA LEU A 75 -11.63 4.52 17.34
C LEU A 75 -12.49 5.30 18.34
N PRO A 76 -13.44 6.13 17.86
CA PRO A 76 -14.13 7.11 18.70
C PRO A 76 -15.12 6.50 19.70
N TYR A 77 -15.43 5.21 19.57
CA TYR A 77 -16.37 4.48 20.41
C TYR A 77 -15.69 3.66 21.52
N LEU A 78 -14.36 3.78 21.67
CA LEU A 78 -13.65 3.13 22.76
C LEU A 78 -13.75 3.98 24.04
N ASP A 79 -14.14 3.35 25.14
CA ASP A 79 -14.23 4.01 26.45
C ASP A 79 -12.85 4.42 26.99
N HIS A 80 -11.79 3.73 26.56
CA HIS A 80 -10.41 3.98 26.96
C HIS A 80 -9.46 3.91 25.76
N LEU A 81 -8.74 5.01 25.50
CA LEU A 81 -7.70 5.06 24.49
C LEU A 81 -6.38 4.55 25.08
N VAL A 82 -5.85 3.46 24.52
CA VAL A 82 -4.53 2.92 24.87
C VAL A 82 -3.55 3.34 23.80
N THR A 83 -2.42 3.95 24.16
CA THR A 83 -1.38 4.31 23.19
C THR A 83 -0.70 3.07 22.63
N MET A 84 -0.65 2.96 21.30
CA MET A 84 0.00 1.89 20.56
C MET A 84 0.95 2.48 19.52
N PRO A 85 2.12 3.01 19.93
CA PRO A 85 2.92 3.90 19.09
C PRO A 85 3.36 3.26 17.77
N VAL A 86 3.67 1.96 17.77
CA VAL A 86 4.04 1.22 16.56
C VAL A 86 2.86 1.06 15.59
N ALA A 87 1.67 0.72 16.11
CA ALA A 87 0.48 0.52 15.30
C ALA A 87 -0.02 1.85 14.72
N GLU A 88 0.03 2.90 15.53
CA GLU A 88 -0.34 4.26 15.13
C GLU A 88 0.58 4.81 14.04
N ASP A 89 1.90 4.70 14.22
CA ASP A 89 2.88 5.12 13.21
C ASP A 89 2.65 4.41 11.87
N ILE A 90 2.45 3.09 11.89
CA ILE A 90 2.17 2.32 10.68
C ILE A 90 0.84 2.75 10.04
N ALA A 91 -0.23 2.85 10.84
CA ALA A 91 -1.54 3.27 10.34
C ALA A 91 -1.48 4.65 9.69
N ASP A 92 -0.69 5.57 10.22
CA ASP A 92 -0.58 6.94 9.71
C ASP A 92 0.11 7.01 8.36
N ARG A 93 1.04 6.10 8.03
CA ARG A 93 1.85 6.18 6.79
C ARG A 93 1.75 4.96 5.84
N ILE A 94 0.81 4.05 6.06
CA ILE A 94 0.55 2.91 5.16
C ILE A 94 -0.47 3.22 4.06
N LEU A 95 -0.29 2.64 2.88
CA LEU A 95 -1.26 2.71 1.79
C LEU A 95 -1.31 1.38 1.04
N CYS A 96 -2.50 0.91 0.68
CA CYS A 96 -2.70 -0.25 -0.16
C CYS A 96 -2.90 0.19 -1.60
N LEU A 97 -1.94 -0.15 -2.46
CA LEU A 97 -1.98 0.14 -3.88
C LEU A 97 -3.03 -0.73 -4.58
N PRO A 98 -3.67 -0.22 -5.65
CA PRO A 98 -4.58 -1.00 -6.47
C PRO A 98 -3.96 -2.30 -6.96
N LEU A 99 -4.64 -3.41 -6.66
CA LEU A 99 -4.24 -4.74 -7.08
C LEU A 99 -5.48 -5.58 -7.34
N SER A 100 -5.55 -6.15 -8.55
CA SER A 100 -6.56 -7.14 -8.91
C SER A 100 -6.02 -8.03 -10.03
N HIS A 101 -6.75 -9.08 -10.40
CA HIS A 101 -6.38 -9.90 -11.56
C HIS A 101 -6.74 -9.24 -12.91
N ASN A 102 -7.48 -8.13 -12.88
CA ASN A 102 -7.95 -7.40 -14.05
C ASN A 102 -7.27 -6.04 -14.23
N ILE A 103 -6.39 -5.63 -13.30
CA ILE A 103 -5.64 -4.39 -13.47
C ILE A 103 -4.66 -4.56 -14.63
N SER A 104 -4.62 -3.57 -15.53
CA SER A 104 -3.73 -3.62 -16.68
C SER A 104 -2.30 -3.30 -16.25
N GLY A 105 -1.31 -3.78 -17.02
CA GLY A 105 0.08 -3.38 -16.81
C GLY A 105 0.29 -1.86 -16.94
N PHE A 106 -0.43 -1.23 -17.86
CA PHE A 106 -0.43 0.23 -18.04
C PHE A 106 -0.92 0.98 -16.79
N ASP A 107 -1.99 0.53 -16.15
CA ASP A 107 -2.48 1.15 -14.91
C ASP A 107 -1.46 0.99 -13.77
N VAL A 108 -0.81 -0.18 -13.68
CA VAL A 108 0.25 -0.44 -12.69
C VAL A 108 1.44 0.50 -12.92
N ASP A 109 1.85 0.67 -14.18
CA ASP A 109 2.96 1.58 -14.53
C ASP A 109 2.63 3.03 -14.20
N ARG A 110 1.42 3.47 -14.52
CA ARG A 110 0.94 4.81 -14.16
C ARG A 110 0.94 5.04 -12.64
N ILE A 111 0.57 4.04 -11.85
CA ILE A 111 0.63 4.11 -10.38
C ILE A 111 2.08 4.30 -9.93
N ILE A 112 3.00 3.51 -10.47
CA ILE A 112 4.42 3.53 -10.14
C ILE A 112 5.05 4.87 -10.51
N GLU A 113 4.76 5.38 -11.71
CA GLU A 113 5.25 6.69 -12.18
C GLU A 113 4.80 7.83 -11.27
N ILE A 114 3.53 7.84 -10.86
CA ILE A 114 3.01 8.84 -9.92
C ILE A 114 3.74 8.74 -8.58
N ILE A 115 3.91 7.52 -8.05
CA ILE A 115 4.64 7.33 -6.78
C ILE A 115 6.08 7.83 -6.90
N ILE A 116 6.81 7.45 -7.95
CA ILE A 116 8.20 7.89 -8.15
C ILE A 116 8.26 9.42 -8.23
N LYS A 117 7.39 10.03 -9.04
CA LYS A 117 7.37 11.49 -9.22
C LYS A 117 7.15 12.26 -7.91
N GLU A 118 6.24 11.79 -7.06
CA GLU A 118 5.92 12.46 -5.78
C GLU A 118 6.95 12.15 -4.67
N MET A 119 7.82 11.16 -4.89
CA MET A 119 8.85 10.73 -3.94
C MET A 119 10.26 11.27 -4.26
N LEU A 120 10.43 11.94 -5.40
CA LEU A 120 11.63 12.69 -5.80
C LEU A 120 11.61 14.09 -5.20
#